data_AF-X1KB91-F1
#
_entry.id   AF-X1KB91-F1
#
_cell.length_a   1.000
_cell.length_b   1.000
_cell.length_c   1.000
_cell.angle_alpha   90.00
_cell.angle_beta   90.00
_cell.angle_gamma   90.00
#
_symmetry.space_group_name_H-M   'P 1'
#
loop_
_entity.id
_entity.type
_entity.pdbx_description
1 polymer ?
#
loop_
_entity_poly.entity_id
_entity_poly.type
_entity_poly.pdbx_seq_one_letter_code
_entity_poly.pdbx_strand_id
1 'polypeptide(L)'
;MSLTKINPRGQITIPAKFRDILNCKPGDYVEVVMEGKILKIILKELVDKEQMWFWTKEHQREEQKAELELRQGKGKKVKNVNELIDELNE
;
A
#
# COMPACT_ATOMS: atom_id res chain seq x y z
N MET A 1 -10.86 17.48 -13.99
CA MET A 1 -11.68 16.47 -14.70
C MET A 1 -11.10 16.15 -16.07
N SER A 2 -11.43 15.01 -16.68
CA SER A 2 -11.10 14.66 -18.07
C SER A 2 -12.22 13.80 -18.62
N LEU A 3 -12.72 14.13 -19.81
CA LEU A 3 -13.70 13.31 -20.51
C LEU A 3 -12.97 12.32 -21.42
N THR A 4 -13.32 11.04 -21.34
CA THR A 4 -12.79 9.99 -22.22
C THR A 4 -13.96 9.24 -22.86
N LYS A 5 -13.81 8.85 -24.13
CA LYS A 5 -14.81 8.02 -24.82
C LYS A 5 -14.54 6.54 -24.56
N ILE A 6 -15.61 5.75 -24.55
CA ILE A 6 -15.53 4.29 -24.47
C ILE A 6 -15.16 3.76 -25.86
N ASN A 7 -14.14 2.91 -25.93
CA ASN A 7 -13.73 2.26 -27.16
C ASN A 7 -14.74 1.16 -27.56
N PRO A 8 -14.76 0.69 -28.82
CA PRO A 8 -15.74 -0.30 -29.28
C PRO A 8 -15.78 -1.61 -28.48
N ARG A 9 -14.69 -1.95 -27.79
CA ARG A 9 -14.59 -3.13 -26.92
C ARG A 9 -14.94 -2.86 -25.44
N GLY A 10 -15.57 -1.72 -25.14
CA GLY A 10 -15.90 -1.33 -23.77
C GLY A 10 -14.73 -0.85 -22.93
N GLN A 11 -13.54 -0.68 -23.52
CA GLN A 11 -12.34 -0.23 -22.81
C GLN A 11 -12.37 1.30 -22.63
N ILE A 12 -11.92 1.76 -21.48
CA ILE A 12 -11.65 3.18 -21.22
C ILE A 12 -10.15 3.39 -21.01
N THR A 13 -9.62 4.44 -21.62
CA THR A 13 -8.22 4.82 -21.43
C THR A 13 -8.11 5.79 -20.27
N ILE A 14 -7.33 5.45 -19.25
CA ILE A 14 -7.00 6.38 -18.16
C ILE A 14 -6.06 7.47 -18.73
N PRO A 15 -6.48 8.76 -18.73
CA PRO A 15 -5.64 9.85 -19.24
C PRO A 15 -4.27 9.90 -18.55
N ALA A 16 -3.23 10.28 -19.30
CA ALA A 16 -1.83 10.28 -18.84
C ALA A 16 -1.65 10.98 -17.49
N LYS A 17 -2.23 12.18 -17.33
CA LYS A 17 -2.17 12.96 -16.09
C LYS A 17 -2.60 12.19 -14.83
N PHE A 18 -3.58 11.29 -14.94
CA PHE A 18 -4.03 10.50 -13.81
C PHE A 18 -3.14 9.29 -13.58
N ARG A 19 -2.62 8.67 -14.65
CA ARG A 19 -1.64 7.59 -14.53
C ARG A 19 -0.37 8.05 -13.85
N ASP A 20 0.10 9.25 -14.16
CA ASP A 20 1.33 9.80 -13.56
C ASP A 20 1.14 10.09 -12.06
N ILE A 21 0.00 10.67 -11.67
CA ILE A 21 -0.32 10.97 -10.26
C ILE A 21 -0.53 9.68 -9.45
N LEU A 22 -1.21 8.70 -10.04
CA LEU A 22 -1.53 7.42 -9.38
C LEU A 22 -0.43 6.37 -9.56
N ASN A 23 0.67 6.71 -10.26
CA ASN A 23 1.77 5.82 -10.62
C ASN A 23 1.30 4.49 -11.28
N CYS A 24 0.24 4.54 -12.08
CA CYS A 24 -0.32 3.36 -12.76
C CYS A 24 0.60 2.88 -13.90
N LYS A 25 0.94 1.60 -13.90
CA LYS A 25 1.75 0.94 -14.93
C LYS A 25 0.92 -0.08 -15.70
N PRO A 26 1.28 -0.36 -16.97
CA PRO A 26 0.69 -1.47 -17.70
C PRO A 26 0.91 -2.79 -16.93
N GLY A 27 -0.18 -3.51 -16.65
CA GLY A 27 -0.16 -4.76 -15.88
C GLY A 27 -0.64 -4.63 -14.44
N ASP A 28 -0.83 -3.41 -13.92
CA ASP A 28 -1.41 -3.20 -12.59
C ASP A 28 -2.85 -3.69 -12.52
N TYR A 29 -3.21 -4.21 -11.35
CA TYR A 29 -4.58 -4.65 -11.07
C TYR A 29 -5.43 -3.48 -10.61
N VAL A 30 -6.67 -3.44 -11.08
CA VAL A 30 -7.66 -2.47 -10.63
C VAL A 30 -8.94 -3.19 -10.23
N GLU A 31 -9.51 -2.75 -9.13
CA GLU A 31 -10.84 -3.14 -8.69
C GLU A 31 -11.86 -2.18 -9.28
N VAL A 32 -12.92 -2.72 -9.88
CA VAL A 32 -14.01 -1.95 -10.47
C VAL A 32 -15.26 -2.18 -9.66
N VAL A 33 -15.76 -1.13 -9.01
CA VAL A 33 -16.91 -1.19 -8.11
C VAL A 33 -18.00 -0.25 -8.60
N MET A 34 -19.25 -0.70 -8.55
CA MET A 34 -20.41 0.13 -8.85
C MET A 34 -20.98 0.69 -7.54
N GLU A 35 -21.13 2.01 -7.47
CA GLU A 35 -21.78 2.69 -6.36
C GLU A 35 -22.94 3.53 -6.93
N GLY A 36 -24.15 2.96 -6.88
CA GLY A 36 -25.31 3.52 -7.55
C GLY A 36 -25.12 3.59 -9.07
N LYS A 37 -25.00 4.81 -9.62
CA LYS A 37 -24.73 5.04 -11.05
C LYS A 37 -23.28 5.44 -11.34
N ILE A 38 -22.39 5.32 -10.36
CA ILE A 38 -20.99 5.71 -10.48
C ILE A 38 -20.13 4.44 -10.53
N LEU A 39 -19.25 4.37 -11.53
CA LEU A 39 -18.21 3.34 -11.60
C LEU A 39 -16.94 3.87 -10.94
N LYS A 40 -16.53 3.28 -9.83
CA LYS A 40 -15.28 3.57 -9.12
C LYS A 40 -14.20 2.58 -9.56
N ILE A 41 -13.02 3.09 -9.86
CA ILE A 41 -11.83 2.30 -10.23
C ILE A 41 -10.78 2.56 -9.18
N ILE A 42 -10.33 1.50 -8.52
CA ILE A 42 -9.42 1.56 -7.38
C ILE A 42 -8.18 0.73 -7.73
N LEU A 43 -7.00 1.33 -7.70
CA LEU A 43 -5.75 0.59 -7.89
C LEU A 43 -5.57 -0.42 -6.75
N LYS A 44 -5.11 -1.62 -7.10
CA LYS A 44 -4.76 -2.67 -6.16
C LYS A 44 -3.36 -3.17 -6.44
N GLU A 45 -2.63 -3.39 -5.36
CA GLU A 45 -1.38 -4.13 -5.41
C GLU A 45 -1.65 -5.58 -5.01
N LEU A 46 -1.04 -6.53 -5.72
CA LEU A 46 -1.06 -7.92 -5.32
C LEU A 46 0.05 -8.16 -4.31
N VAL A 47 -0.31 -8.76 -3.18
CA VAL A 47 0.63 -9.23 -2.18
C VAL A 47 0.64 -10.74 -2.23
N ASP A 48 1.82 -11.35 -2.15
CA ASP A 48 1.93 -12.80 -2.04
C ASP A 48 1.21 -13.30 -0.78
N LYS A 49 0.58 -14.48 -0.85
CA LYS A 49 -0.12 -15.07 0.30
C LYS A 49 0.78 -15.22 1.52
N GLU A 50 2.05 -15.54 1.31
CA GLU A 50 3.07 -15.69 2.37
C GLU A 50 3.38 -14.36 3.08
N GLN A 51 3.09 -13.22 2.44
CA GLN A 51 3.30 -11.88 2.99
C GLN A 51 2.01 -11.21 3.46
N MET A 52 0.84 -11.84 3.28
CA MET A 52 -0.44 -11.23 3.69
C MET A 52 -0.54 -10.95 5.19
N TRP A 53 0.17 -11.72 6.03
CA TRP A 53 0.18 -11.51 7.48
C TRP A 53 0.62 -10.08 7.86
N PHE A 54 1.56 -9.50 7.10
CA PHE A 54 2.07 -8.14 7.30
C PHE A 54 0.98 -7.08 7.06
N TRP A 55 0.04 -7.35 6.16
CA TRP A 55 -1.02 -6.42 5.80
C TRP A 55 -2.31 -6.61 6.61
N THR A 56 -2.29 -7.46 7.63
CA THR A 56 -3.42 -7.58 8.56
C THR A 56 -3.59 -6.27 9.35
N LYS A 57 -4.85 -5.91 9.67
CA LYS A 57 -5.17 -4.68 10.42
C LYS A 57 -4.46 -4.61 11.77
N GLU A 58 -4.27 -5.76 12.40
CA GLU A 58 -3.58 -5.89 13.68
C GLU A 58 -2.09 -5.55 13.52
N HIS A 59 -1.40 -6.20 12.59
CA HIS A 59 0.02 -5.96 12.36
C HIS A 59 0.29 -4.52 11.94
N GLN A 60 -0.49 -3.97 10.99
CA GLN A 60 -0.35 -2.57 10.58
C GLN A 60 -0.59 -1.58 11.73
N ARG A 61 -1.44 -1.91 12.71
CA ARG A 61 -1.67 -1.07 13.89
C ARG A 61 -0.48 -1.11 14.84
N GLU A 62 0.10 -2.28 15.07
CA GLU A 62 1.31 -2.41 15.88
C GLU A 62 2.49 -1.70 15.21
N GLU A 63 2.64 -1.80 13.89
CA GLU A 63 3.67 -1.07 13.15
C GLU A 63 3.51 0.45 13.25
N GLN A 64 2.28 0.96 13.15
CA GLN A 64 2.03 2.39 13.37
C GLN A 64 2.39 2.86 14.78
N LYS A 65 2.17 2.01 15.80
CA LYS A 65 2.59 2.31 17.17
C LYS A 65 4.11 2.29 17.30
N ALA A 66 4.78 1.27 16.76
CA ALA A 66 6.23 1.15 16.80
C ALA A 66 6.92 2.35 16.13
N GLU A 67 6.43 2.75 14.95
CA GLU A 67 6.88 3.96 14.24
C GLU A 67 6.69 5.23 15.08
N LEU A 68 5.55 5.35 15.78
CA LEU A 68 5.28 6.48 16.67
C LEU A 68 6.26 6.49 17.87
N GLU A 69 6.55 5.33 18.46
CA GLU A 69 7.50 5.20 19.56
C GLU A 69 8.93 5.53 19.11
N LEU A 70 9.32 5.08 17.92
CA LEU A 70 10.60 5.42 17.30
C LEU A 70 10.73 6.95 17.10
N ARG A 71 9.69 7.60 16.56
CA ARG A 71 9.65 9.06 16.39
C ARG A 71 9.70 9.82 17.73
N GLN A 72 9.12 9.25 18.77
CA GLN A 72 9.20 9.77 20.14
C GLN A 72 10.54 9.48 20.81
N GLY A 73 11.48 8.83 20.12
CA GLY A 73 12.80 8.50 20.64
C GLY A 73 12.80 7.38 21.69
N LYS A 74 11.72 6.60 21.78
CA LYS A 74 11.60 5.47 22.72
C LYS A 74 12.33 4.20 22.26
N GLY A 75 12.89 4.22 21.05
CA GLY A 75 13.73 3.13 20.54
C GLY A 75 15.11 3.12 21.20
N LYS A 76 15.65 1.92 21.41
CA LYS A 76 17.04 1.75 21.85
C LYS A 76 17.98 1.68 20.66
N LYS A 77 19.14 2.31 20.79
CA LYS A 77 20.23 2.19 19.82
C LYS A 77 21.35 1.39 20.45
N VAL A 78 21.56 0.21 19.91
CA VAL A 78 22.70 -0.66 20.22
C VAL A 78 23.84 -0.36 19.24
N LYS A 79 25.08 -0.46 19.71
CA LYS A 79 26.27 -0.12 18.90
C LYS A 79 26.72 -1.29 18.04
N ASN A 80 26.43 -2.52 18.46
CA ASN A 80 26.81 -3.73 17.74
C ASN A 80 25.84 -4.89 18.04
N VAL A 81 25.99 -5.95 17.26
CA VAL A 81 25.12 -7.13 17.32
C VAL A 81 25.23 -7.88 18.65
N ASN A 82 26.40 -7.89 19.29
CA ASN A 82 26.57 -8.58 20.58
C ASN A 82 25.76 -7.89 21.69
N GLU A 83 25.82 -6.55 21.73
CA GLU A 83 25.03 -5.74 22.66
C GLU A 83 23.52 -5.95 22.45
N LEU A 84 23.07 -6.11 21.19
CA LEU A 84 21.67 -6.44 20.90
C LEU A 84 21.28 -7.83 21.42
N ILE A 85 22.15 -8.82 21.25
CA ILE A 85 21.88 -10.21 21.66
C ILE A 85 21.83 -10.28 23.19
N ASP A 86 22.71 -9.58 23.90
CA ASP A 86 22.70 -9.53 25.37
C ASP A 86 21.39 -8.90 25.88
N GLU A 87 20.91 -7.80 25.27
CA GLU A 87 19.65 -7.16 25.65
C GLU A 87 18.39 -8.01 25.37
N LEU A 88 18.41 -8.86 24.33
CA LEU A 88 17.25 -9.67 23.96
C LEU A 88 17.15 -10.99 24.76
N ASN A 89 18.24 -11.41 25.40
CA ASN A 89 18.30 -12.64 26.20
C ASN A 89 18.09 -12.40 27.71
N GLU A 90 18.00 -11.14 28.16
CA GLU A 90 17.52 -10.76 29.50
C GLU A 90 15.98 -10.75 29.57
#